data_AF-A0A9E5VH04-F1
#
_entry.id   AF-A0A9E5VH04-F1
#
_cell.length_a   1.000
_cell.length_b   1.000
_cell.length_c   1.000
_cell.angle_alpha   90.00
_cell.angle_beta   90.00
_cell.angle_gamma   90.00
#
_symmetry.space_group_name_H-M   'P 1'
#
loop_
_entity.id
_entity.type
_entity.pdbx_description
1 polymer ?
#
loop_
_entity_poly.entity_id
_entity_poly.type
_entity_poly.pdbx_seq_one_letter_code
_entity_poly.pdbx_strand_id
1 'polypeptide(L)'
;MLTRPPTPEDIIHWRQTAARYRSSLKPNRKSADEVVAYIESRYPFHYSEDPKMHDVVAKNVLLNAFFAEKLPHGARPSTRVLLIDNEGQGAALYDEQDDFFRDSPIIVGIEACTRHILVEGSSKLFDELTAFVGLDIKDIENDFLVAQYIESLQRVTNGTDIIL
;
A
#
# COMPACT_ATOMS: atom_id res chain seq x y z
N MET A 1 -3.09 0.44 7.56
CA MET A 1 -1.62 0.57 7.78
C MET A 1 -1.24 0.07 9.18
N LEU A 2 -0.15 -0.69 9.34
CA LEU A 2 0.36 -1.08 10.67
C LEU A 2 1.44 -0.09 11.10
N THR A 3 1.21 0.66 12.18
CA THR A 3 2.11 1.72 12.67
C THR A 3 2.71 1.42 14.04
N ARG A 4 2.38 0.28 14.63
CA ARG A 4 2.86 -0.19 15.92
C ARG A 4 3.29 -1.65 15.85
N PRO A 5 4.11 -2.13 16.79
CA PRO A 5 4.36 -3.56 16.91
C PRO A 5 3.05 -4.36 17.01
N PRO A 6 2.95 -5.52 16.35
CA PRO A 6 1.79 -6.39 16.44
C PRO A 6 1.64 -6.97 17.84
N THR A 7 0.41 -7.06 18.30
CA THR A 7 0.02 -7.81 19.50
C THR A 7 -0.30 -9.26 19.14
N PRO A 8 -0.31 -10.18 20.13
CA PRO A 8 -0.80 -11.54 19.90
C PRO A 8 -2.22 -11.60 19.33
N GLU A 9 -3.10 -10.68 19.75
CA GLU A 9 -4.47 -10.57 19.27
C GLU A 9 -4.52 -10.18 17.79
N ASP A 10 -3.69 -9.23 17.35
CA ASP A 10 -3.58 -8.88 15.93
C ASP A 10 -3.17 -10.09 15.10
N ILE A 11 -2.17 -10.86 15.57
CA ILE A 11 -1.67 -12.04 14.86
C ILE A 11 -2.75 -13.12 14.75
N ILE A 12 -3.53 -13.34 15.81
CA ILE A 12 -4.66 -14.29 15.80
C ILE A 12 -5.71 -13.83 14.78
N HIS A 13 -6.07 -12.55 14.80
CA HIS A 13 -7.04 -11.96 13.87
C HIS A 13 -6.59 -12.09 12.41
N TRP A 14 -5.30 -11.82 12.12
CA TRP A 14 -4.76 -11.96 10.76
C TRP A 14 -4.82 -13.39 10.25
N ARG A 15 -4.45 -14.36 11.10
CA ARG A 15 -4.55 -15.79 10.77
C ARG A 15 -5.98 -16.22 10.49
N GLN A 16 -6.94 -15.77 11.30
CA GLN A 16 -8.36 -16.09 11.12
C GLN A 16 -8.91 -15.48 9.83
N THR A 17 -8.57 -14.21 9.57
CA THR A 17 -8.96 -13.52 8.34
C THR A 17 -8.38 -14.22 7.12
N ALA A 18 -7.08 -14.53 7.14
CA ALA A 18 -6.43 -15.24 6.05
C ALA A 18 -7.02 -16.63 5.83
N ALA A 19 -7.25 -17.42 6.88
CA ALA A 19 -7.89 -18.73 6.77
C ALA A 19 -9.29 -18.66 6.15
N ARG A 20 -10.04 -17.59 6.42
CA ARG A 20 -11.39 -17.38 5.87
C ARG A 20 -11.39 -17.07 4.38
N TYR A 21 -10.42 -16.28 3.89
CA TYR A 21 -10.48 -15.71 2.53
C TYR A 21 -9.46 -16.29 1.55
N ARG A 22 -8.37 -16.91 2.02
CA ARG A 22 -7.25 -17.35 1.17
C ARG A 22 -7.66 -18.24 -0.01
N SER A 23 -8.61 -19.16 0.19
CA SER A 23 -9.06 -20.07 -0.88
C SER A 23 -9.87 -19.38 -1.98
N SER A 24 -10.46 -18.21 -1.69
CA SER A 24 -11.19 -17.41 -2.67
C SER A 24 -10.30 -16.39 -3.39
N LEU A 25 -9.13 -16.06 -2.81
CA LEU A 25 -8.21 -15.09 -3.40
C LEU A 25 -7.50 -15.66 -4.62
N LYS A 26 -7.41 -14.83 -5.67
CA LYS A 26 -6.57 -15.08 -6.84
C LYS A 26 -5.52 -13.97 -6.95
N PRO A 27 -4.30 -14.29 -7.43
CA PRO A 27 -3.30 -13.27 -7.69
C PRO A 27 -3.85 -12.21 -8.65
N ASN A 28 -3.86 -10.96 -8.22
CA ASN A 28 -4.39 -9.82 -8.96
C ASN A 28 -3.49 -8.58 -8.85
N ARG A 29 -2.23 -8.77 -8.41
CA ARG A 29 -1.26 -7.70 -8.19
C ARG A 29 -1.05 -6.82 -9.42
N LYS A 30 -1.30 -5.53 -9.28
CA LYS A 30 -1.09 -4.48 -10.29
C LYS A 30 0.37 -4.11 -10.47
N SER A 31 0.76 -3.80 -11.71
CA SER A 31 2.06 -3.23 -12.03
C SER A 31 2.21 -1.81 -11.48
N ALA A 32 3.45 -1.34 -11.30
CA ALA A 32 3.69 0.04 -10.89
C ALA A 32 3.10 1.07 -11.87
N ASP A 33 3.08 0.76 -13.16
CA ASP A 33 2.45 1.62 -14.17
C ASP A 33 0.92 1.67 -14.01
N GLU A 34 0.26 0.54 -13.74
CA GLU A 34 -1.18 0.52 -13.44
C GLU A 34 -1.53 1.31 -12.19
N VAL A 35 -0.66 1.27 -11.16
CA VAL A 35 -0.85 2.04 -9.92
C VAL A 35 -0.69 3.53 -10.16
N VAL A 36 0.36 3.93 -10.88
CA VAL A 36 0.56 5.34 -11.27
C VAL A 36 -0.62 5.84 -12.10
N ALA A 37 -1.06 5.08 -13.11
CA ALA A 37 -2.19 5.46 -13.94
C ALA A 37 -3.50 5.58 -13.14
N TYR A 38 -3.70 4.72 -12.14
CA TYR A 38 -4.83 4.83 -11.23
C TYR A 38 -4.80 6.13 -10.42
N ILE A 39 -3.64 6.47 -9.85
CA ILE A 39 -3.45 7.72 -9.10
C ILE A 39 -3.66 8.93 -10.02
N GLU A 40 -3.08 8.92 -11.23
CA GLU A 40 -3.21 10.01 -12.22
C GLU A 40 -4.66 10.25 -12.63
N SER A 41 -5.47 9.19 -12.72
CA SER A 41 -6.89 9.31 -13.04
C SER A 41 -7.73 9.96 -11.95
N ARG A 42 -7.19 10.13 -10.73
CA ARG A 42 -7.94 10.57 -9.54
C ARG A 42 -7.38 11.81 -8.88
N TYR A 43 -6.07 11.87 -8.72
CA TYR A 43 -5.41 12.85 -7.88
C TYR A 43 -4.37 13.63 -8.70
N PRO A 44 -4.37 14.97 -8.60
CA PRO A 44 -3.23 15.74 -9.09
C PRO A 44 -1.99 15.40 -8.25
N PHE A 45 -0.86 15.23 -8.93
CA PHE A 45 0.41 14.94 -8.28
C PHE A 45 1.59 15.42 -9.12
N HIS A 46 2.75 15.51 -8.47
CA HIS A 46 4.04 15.62 -9.14
C HIS A 46 5.03 14.57 -8.63
N TYR A 47 6.01 14.24 -9.46
CA TYR A 47 7.10 13.34 -9.07
C TYR A 47 8.09 14.06 -8.14
N SER A 48 8.56 13.37 -7.11
CA SER A 48 9.73 13.78 -6.36
C SER A 48 10.98 13.23 -7.02
N GLU A 49 12.00 14.08 -7.16
CA GLU A 49 13.35 13.66 -7.53
C GLU A 49 14.29 13.63 -6.31
N ASP A 50 13.76 13.81 -5.08
CA ASP A 50 14.58 13.82 -3.86
C ASP A 50 15.16 12.41 -3.59
N PRO A 51 16.49 12.22 -3.68
CA PRO A 51 17.11 10.92 -3.47
C PRO A 51 16.82 10.35 -2.06
N LYS A 52 16.57 11.20 -1.06
CA LYS A 52 16.26 10.74 0.30
C LYS A 52 14.91 10.05 0.36
N MET A 53 13.91 10.56 -0.35
CA MET A 53 12.58 9.92 -0.39
C MET A 53 12.66 8.59 -1.13
N HIS A 54 13.39 8.53 -2.24
CA HIS A 54 13.63 7.28 -2.96
C HIS A 54 14.36 6.24 -2.09
N ASP A 55 15.33 6.66 -1.29
CA ASP A 55 16.07 5.80 -0.36
C ASP A 55 15.17 5.26 0.76
N VAL A 56 14.21 6.04 1.27
CA VAL A 56 13.22 5.57 2.24
C VAL A 56 12.36 4.44 1.64
N VAL A 57 11.85 4.61 0.42
CA VAL A 57 11.06 3.56 -0.26
C VAL A 57 11.92 2.31 -0.49
N ALA A 58 13.15 2.49 -0.96
CA ALA A 58 14.08 1.37 -1.20
C ALA A 58 14.41 0.62 0.11
N LYS A 59 14.64 1.34 1.22
CA LYS A 59 14.91 0.75 2.53
C LYS A 59 13.71 -0.02 3.08
N ASN A 60 12.48 0.42 2.85
CA ASN A 60 11.29 -0.34 3.25
C ASN A 60 11.23 -1.71 2.57
N VAL A 61 11.70 -1.81 1.31
CA VAL A 61 11.82 -3.09 0.61
C VAL A 61 13.01 -3.90 1.12
N LEU A 62 14.19 -3.29 1.25
CA LEU A 62 15.43 -4.00 1.58
C LEU A 62 15.51 -4.46 3.05
N LEU A 63 14.95 -3.69 3.99
CA LEU A 63 14.96 -4.01 5.42
C LEU A 63 13.82 -4.95 5.83
N ASN A 64 12.82 -5.12 4.97
CA ASN A 64 11.78 -6.11 5.16
C ASN A 64 12.17 -7.39 4.41
N ALA A 65 12.53 -8.44 5.17
CA ALA A 65 12.96 -9.70 4.60
C ALA A 65 12.00 -10.21 3.53
N PHE A 66 10.69 -10.19 3.78
CA PHE A 66 9.66 -10.67 2.86
C PHE A 66 9.65 -9.94 1.51
N PHE A 67 9.84 -8.62 1.50
CA PHE A 67 9.92 -7.87 0.24
C PHE A 67 11.29 -8.02 -0.42
N ALA A 68 12.37 -8.10 0.36
CA ALA A 68 13.73 -8.28 -0.17
C ALA A 68 13.87 -9.59 -0.98
N GLU A 69 13.26 -10.69 -0.54
CA GLU A 69 13.26 -11.98 -1.30
C GLU A 69 12.41 -11.96 -2.59
N LYS A 70 11.62 -10.91 -2.82
CA LYS A 70 10.89 -10.70 -4.08
C LYS A 70 11.73 -9.98 -5.12
N LEU A 71 12.84 -9.36 -4.73
CA LEU A 71 13.74 -8.72 -5.67
C LEU A 71 14.55 -9.75 -6.47
N PRO A 72 14.86 -9.46 -7.75
CA PRO A 72 15.88 -10.21 -8.47
C PRO A 72 17.23 -10.17 -7.73
N HIS A 73 18.00 -11.25 -7.81
CA HIS A 73 19.26 -11.37 -7.07
C HIS A 73 20.23 -10.23 -7.42
N GLY A 74 20.66 -9.48 -6.39
CA GLY A 74 21.58 -8.36 -6.53
C GLY A 74 20.97 -7.09 -7.15
N ALA A 75 19.66 -7.08 -7.44
CA ALA A 75 18.98 -5.90 -7.95
C ALA A 75 18.79 -4.84 -6.86
N ARG A 76 18.81 -3.57 -7.29
CA ARG A 76 18.37 -2.45 -6.47
C ARG A 76 16.89 -2.18 -6.72
N PRO A 77 16.11 -1.83 -5.68
CA PRO A 77 14.75 -1.32 -5.84
C PRO A 77 14.67 -0.21 -6.90
N SER A 78 13.69 -0.31 -7.79
CA SER A 78 13.36 0.78 -8.72
C SER A 78 12.15 1.52 -8.18
N THR A 79 12.36 2.73 -7.68
CA THR A 79 11.35 3.47 -6.93
C THR A 79 10.79 4.65 -7.72
N ARG A 80 9.50 4.91 -7.55
CA ARG A 80 8.82 6.14 -7.97
C ARG A 80 8.21 6.78 -6.73
N VAL A 81 8.37 8.08 -6.59
CA VAL A 81 7.82 8.84 -5.46
C VAL A 81 6.92 9.92 -6.00
N LEU A 82 5.67 9.92 -5.56
CA LEU A 82 4.64 10.88 -5.94
C LEU A 82 4.26 11.72 -4.72
N LEU A 83 4.14 13.03 -4.90
CA LEU A 83 3.53 13.93 -3.92
C LEU A 83 2.14 14.31 -4.43
N ILE A 84 1.11 14.01 -3.63
CA ILE A 84 -0.26 14.39 -3.97
C ILE A 84 -0.44 15.88 -3.70
N ASP A 85 -0.91 16.61 -4.71
CA ASP A 85 -1.14 18.05 -4.60
C ASP A 85 -2.40 18.33 -3.77
N ASN A 86 -2.34 19.37 -2.92
CA ASN A 86 -3.49 19.82 -2.13
C ASN A 86 -4.44 20.68 -2.98
N GLU A 87 -4.99 20.06 -4.02
CA GLU A 87 -5.96 20.67 -4.93
C GLU A 87 -6.87 19.61 -5.53
N GLY A 88 -7.98 20.03 -6.14
CA GLY A 88 -8.94 19.10 -6.76
C GLY A 88 -9.41 18.01 -5.79
N GLN A 89 -9.34 16.74 -6.21
CA GLN A 89 -9.67 15.61 -5.33
C GLN A 89 -8.58 15.34 -4.27
N GLY A 90 -7.36 15.82 -4.47
CA GLY A 90 -6.29 15.73 -3.47
C GLY A 90 -6.63 16.51 -2.20
N ALA A 91 -7.31 17.67 -2.33
CA ALA A 91 -7.73 18.47 -1.19
C ALA A 91 -8.61 17.71 -0.19
N ALA A 92 -9.49 16.81 -0.66
CA ALA A 92 -10.29 15.97 0.22
C ALA A 92 -9.43 15.00 1.05
N LEU A 93 -8.31 14.50 0.49
CA LEU A 93 -7.37 13.69 1.25
C LEU A 93 -6.65 14.49 2.33
N TYR A 94 -6.35 15.77 2.08
CA TYR A 94 -5.76 16.68 3.05
C TYR A 94 -6.76 17.05 4.17
N ASP A 95 -8.01 17.31 3.83
CA ASP A 95 -9.08 17.62 4.78
C ASP A 95 -9.39 16.43 5.70
N GLU A 96 -9.27 15.21 5.19
CA GLU A 96 -9.51 13.94 5.91
C GLU A 96 -8.24 13.31 6.48
N GLN A 97 -7.12 14.04 6.54
CA GLN A 97 -5.90 13.50 7.14
C GLN A 97 -6.12 13.07 8.58
N ASP A 98 -5.55 11.92 8.93
CA ASP A 98 -5.45 11.50 10.33
C ASP A 98 -4.75 12.60 11.14
N ASP A 99 -5.21 12.85 12.38
CA ASP A 99 -4.68 13.93 13.23
C ASP A 99 -3.14 13.92 13.36
N PHE A 100 -2.54 12.72 13.35
CA PHE A 100 -1.09 12.53 13.44
C PHE A 100 -0.32 13.04 12.19
N PHE A 101 -0.98 13.09 11.04
CA PHE A 101 -0.40 13.53 9.76
C PHE A 101 -0.76 14.95 9.37
N ARG A 102 -1.53 15.67 10.20
CA ARG A 102 -1.97 17.03 9.90
C ARG A 102 -0.80 17.92 9.49
N ASP A 103 -1.01 18.69 8.44
CA ASP A 103 -0.04 19.60 7.82
C ASP A 103 1.20 18.91 7.20
N SER A 104 1.22 17.58 7.14
CA SER A 104 2.26 16.81 6.45
C SER A 104 1.87 16.56 4.98
N PRO A 105 2.85 16.51 4.05
CA PRO A 105 2.57 16.14 2.67
C PRO A 105 2.06 14.70 2.59
N ILE A 106 1.20 14.43 1.60
CA ILE A 106 0.79 13.08 1.24
C ILE A 106 1.77 12.52 0.21
N ILE A 107 2.48 11.45 0.57
CA ILE A 107 3.54 10.86 -0.23
C ILE A 107 3.17 9.42 -0.59
N VAL A 108 3.33 9.06 -1.85
CA VAL A 108 3.18 7.68 -2.34
C VAL A 108 4.50 7.19 -2.91
N GLY A 109 5.10 6.19 -2.26
CA GLY A 109 6.26 5.46 -2.76
C GLY A 109 5.84 4.16 -3.44
N ILE A 110 6.33 3.90 -4.64
CA ILE A 110 6.04 2.68 -5.39
C ILE A 110 7.36 2.04 -5.79
N GLU A 111 7.54 0.76 -5.46
CA GLU A 111 8.68 -0.03 -5.94
C GLU A 111 8.26 -0.98 -7.05
N ALA A 112 8.91 -0.91 -8.21
CA ALA A 112 8.44 -1.53 -9.45
C ALA A 112 8.52 -3.06 -9.46
N CYS A 113 9.52 -3.67 -8.82
CA CYS A 113 9.74 -5.10 -8.88
C CYS A 113 8.84 -5.88 -7.91
N THR A 114 8.87 -5.49 -6.64
CA THR A 114 8.11 -6.09 -5.54
C THR A 114 6.68 -5.59 -5.48
N ARG A 115 6.39 -4.48 -6.18
CA ARG A 115 5.10 -3.78 -6.20
C ARG A 115 4.68 -3.32 -4.80
N HIS A 116 5.66 -3.11 -3.95
CA HIS A 116 5.47 -2.54 -2.63
C HIS A 116 5.00 -1.09 -2.79
N ILE A 117 3.95 -0.73 -2.04
CA ILE A 117 3.49 0.63 -1.89
C ILE A 117 3.79 1.12 -0.48
N LEU A 118 4.23 2.37 -0.39
CA LEU A 118 4.33 3.16 0.81
C LEU A 118 3.35 4.32 0.65
N VAL A 119 2.52 4.58 1.65
CA VAL A 119 1.70 5.79 1.70
C VAL A 119 1.93 6.45 3.05
N GLU A 120 2.39 7.69 3.02
CA GLU A 120 2.51 8.54 4.19
C GLU A 120 1.57 9.73 4.05
N GLY A 121 1.04 10.21 5.17
CA GLY A 121 0.17 11.39 5.19
C GLY A 121 -1.32 11.11 4.98
N SER A 122 -1.76 9.89 4.67
CA SER A 122 -3.19 9.58 4.53
C SER A 122 -3.50 8.08 4.69
N SER A 123 -4.16 7.69 5.79
CA SER A 123 -4.66 6.32 5.98
C SER A 123 -5.75 5.94 4.96
N LYS A 124 -6.57 6.92 4.56
CA LYS A 124 -7.59 6.76 3.52
C LYS A 124 -6.98 6.37 2.17
N LEU A 125 -5.96 7.11 1.71
CA LEU A 125 -5.26 6.76 0.47
C LEU A 125 -4.51 5.43 0.60
N PHE A 126 -3.95 5.14 1.77
CA PHE A 126 -3.33 3.84 2.04
C PHE A 126 -4.31 2.69 1.80
N ASP A 127 -5.53 2.76 2.34
CA ASP A 127 -6.53 1.71 2.17
C ASP A 127 -7.01 1.62 0.71
N GLU A 128 -7.25 2.76 0.06
CA GLU A 128 -7.62 2.81 -1.37
C GLU A 128 -6.58 2.11 -2.25
N LEU A 129 -5.31 2.48 -2.11
CA LEU A 129 -4.24 1.90 -2.92
C LEU A 129 -3.98 0.44 -2.55
N THR A 130 -4.07 0.07 -1.26
CA THR A 130 -3.93 -1.34 -0.85
C THR A 130 -5.02 -2.21 -1.48
N ALA A 131 -6.28 -1.74 -1.47
CA ALA A 131 -7.40 -2.43 -2.10
C ALA A 131 -7.26 -2.53 -3.64
N PHE A 132 -6.73 -1.48 -4.28
CA PHE A 132 -6.53 -1.45 -5.73
C PHE A 132 -5.35 -2.31 -6.20
N VAL A 133 -4.22 -2.24 -5.49
CA VAL A 133 -2.96 -2.90 -5.89
C VAL A 133 -3.09 -4.42 -5.92
N GLY A 134 -3.93 -5.00 -5.06
CA GLY A 134 -4.14 -6.45 -5.03
C GLY A 134 -2.98 -7.21 -4.38
N LEU A 135 -2.96 -8.54 -4.52
CA LEU A 135 -1.97 -9.45 -3.94
C LEU A 135 -1.36 -10.34 -5.03
N ASP A 136 -0.08 -10.69 -4.91
CA ASP A 136 0.54 -11.73 -5.72
C ASP A 136 0.54 -13.09 -4.99
N ILE A 137 1.05 -14.12 -5.67
CA ILE A 137 1.07 -15.49 -5.16
C ILE A 137 1.77 -15.58 -3.80
N LYS A 138 2.90 -14.88 -3.61
CA LYS A 138 3.63 -14.92 -2.33
C LYS A 138 2.89 -14.13 -1.25
N ASP A 139 2.23 -13.04 -1.62
CA ASP A 139 1.50 -12.22 -0.67
C ASP A 139 0.27 -12.94 -0.11
N ILE A 140 -0.40 -13.76 -0.91
CA ILE A 140 -1.56 -14.57 -0.48
C ILE A 140 -1.18 -15.57 0.63
N GLU A 141 0.08 -16.03 0.66
CA GLU A 141 0.60 -16.90 1.72
C GLU A 141 0.94 -16.13 3.01
N ASN A 142 0.98 -14.80 2.98
CA ASN A 142 1.29 -13.98 4.14
C ASN A 142 0.00 -13.52 4.86
N ASP A 143 -0.26 -14.07 6.04
CA ASP A 143 -1.49 -13.80 6.82
C ASP A 143 -1.74 -12.29 7.04
N PHE A 144 -0.67 -11.53 7.32
CA PHE A 144 -0.77 -10.09 7.54
C PHE A 144 -1.18 -9.34 6.27
N LEU A 145 -0.56 -9.65 5.13
CA LEU A 145 -0.87 -8.98 3.86
C LEU A 145 -2.28 -9.32 3.38
N VAL A 146 -2.72 -10.57 3.57
CA VAL A 146 -4.10 -10.97 3.29
C VAL A 146 -5.08 -10.20 4.16
N ALA A 147 -4.87 -10.15 5.48
CA ALA A 147 -5.76 -9.43 6.38
C ALA A 147 -5.81 -7.94 6.05
N GLN A 148 -4.65 -7.31 5.83
CA GLN A 148 -4.55 -5.90 5.45
C GLN A 148 -5.30 -5.61 4.14
N TYR A 149 -5.16 -6.47 3.13
CA TYR A 149 -5.88 -6.34 1.86
C TYR A 149 -7.40 -6.43 2.03
N ILE A 150 -7.88 -7.46 2.73
CA ILE A 150 -9.31 -7.69 2.97
C ILE A 150 -9.93 -6.53 3.76
N GLU A 151 -9.27 -6.07 4.81
CA GLU A 151 -9.75 -4.95 5.60
C GLU A 151 -9.77 -3.64 4.80
N SER A 152 -8.78 -3.41 3.95
CA SER A 152 -8.75 -2.26 3.05
C SER A 152 -9.91 -2.31 2.05
N LEU A 153 -10.19 -3.48 1.47
CA LEU A 153 -11.36 -3.69 0.62
C LEU A 153 -12.66 -3.38 1.36
N GLN A 154 -12.84 -3.89 2.58
CA GLN A 154 -14.04 -3.64 3.39
C GLN A 154 -14.26 -2.16 3.67
N ARG A 155 -13.19 -1.41 3.98
CA ARG A 155 -13.25 0.03 4.22
C ARG A 155 -13.63 0.79 2.95
N VAL A 156 -13.03 0.43 1.82
CA VAL A 156 -13.30 1.10 0.52
C VAL A 156 -14.69 0.77 -0.03
N THR A 157 -15.22 -0.43 0.22
CA THR A 157 -16.57 -0.83 -0.24
C THR A 157 -17.68 -0.50 0.76
N ASN A 158 -17.38 0.20 1.87
CA ASN A 158 -18.31 0.44 2.98
C ASN A 158 -18.98 -0.85 3.50
N GLY A 159 -18.26 -1.97 3.50
CA GLY A 159 -18.76 -3.27 3.95
C GLY A 159 -19.74 -3.97 3.01
N THR A 160 -19.92 -3.48 1.78
CA THR A 160 -20.65 -4.22 0.73
C THR A 160 -19.87 -5.50 0.39
N ASP A 161 -20.57 -6.59 0.05
CA ASP A 161 -19.98 -7.91 -0.22
C ASP A 161 -18.72 -7.80 -1.09
N ILE A 162 -17.59 -8.23 -0.51
CA ILE A 162 -16.31 -8.27 -1.21
C ILE A 162 -16.39 -9.39 -2.24
N ILE A 163 -16.44 -9.04 -3.53
CA ILE A 163 -16.34 -10.01 -4.61
C ILE A 163 -14.84 -10.27 -4.85
N LEU A 164 -14.36 -11.43 -4.37
CA LEU A 164 -12.97 -11.89 -4.50
C LEU A 164 -12.75 -12.76 -5.74
#